data_AF-A0A3D0NVY4-F1
#
_entry.id   AF-A0A3D0NVY4-F1
#
_cell.length_a   1.000
_cell.length_b   1.000
_cell.length_c   1.000
_cell.angle_alpha   90.00
_cell.angle_beta   90.00
_cell.angle_gamma   90.00
#
_symmetry.space_group_name_H-M   'P 1'
#
loop_
_entity.id
_entity.type
_entity.pdbx_description
1 polymer ?
#
loop_
_entity_poly.entity_id
_entity_poly.type
_entity_poly.pdbx_seq_one_letter_code
_entity_poly.pdbx_strand_id
1 'polypeptide(L)' 'MSTELKKTPLNGVHRELGGKMVDFGGWDMPVQY' A
#
# COMPACT_ATOMS: atom_id res chain seq x y z
N MET A 1 -1.10 -12.97 14.50
CA MET A 1 -2.26 -12.64 13.65
C MET A 1 -1.83 -11.55 12.70
N SER A 2 -1.54 -11.89 11.45
CA SER A 2 -1.18 -10.90 10.43
C SER A 2 -2.45 -10.16 10.03
N THR A 3 -2.65 -8.95 10.55
CA THR A 3 -3.80 -8.12 10.20
C THR A 3 -3.68 -7.74 8.72
N GLU A 4 -4.66 -8.12 7.90
CA GLU A 4 -4.68 -7.70 6.50
C GLU A 4 -4.77 -6.17 6.41
N LEU A 5 -3.79 -5.56 5.75
CA LEU A 5 -3.78 -4.13 5.50
C LEU A 5 -4.90 -3.75 4.54
N LYS A 6 -5.61 -2.69 4.87
CA LYS A 6 -6.62 -2.10 4.00
C LYS A 6 -5.95 -1.56 2.75
N LYS A 7 -6.59 -1.73 1.60
CA LYS A 7 -6.05 -1.30 0.30
C LYS A 7 -6.93 -0.21 -0.29
N THR A 8 -6.31 0.80 -0.86
CA THR A 8 -7.02 1.79 -1.67
C THR A 8 -7.36 1.21 -3.05
N PRO A 9 -8.37 1.74 -3.76
CA PRO A 9 -8.66 1.32 -5.14
C PRO A 9 -7.45 1.48 -6.09
N LEU A 10 -6.52 2.39 -5.77
CA LEU A 10 -5.31 2.65 -6.55
C LEU A 10 -4.09 1.84 -6.08
N ASN A 11 -4.23 0.93 -5.12
CA ASN A 11 -3.12 0.12 -4.61
C ASN A 11 -2.36 -0.64 -5.71
N GLY A 12 -3.09 -1.17 -6.71
CA GLY A 12 -2.48 -1.81 -7.88
C GLY A 12 -1.60 -0.85 -8.68
N VAL A 13 -2.10 0.34 -8.97
CA VAL A 13 -1.38 1.39 -9.71
C VAL A 13 -0.11 1.81 -8.96
N HIS A 14 -0.19 1.99 -7.64
CA HIS A 14 0.97 2.34 -6.84
C HIS A 14 2.09 1.29 -6.95
N ARG A 15 1.73 0.00 -6.97
CA ARG A 15 2.70 -1.11 -7.12
C ARG A 15 3.26 -1.19 -8.53
N GLU A 16 2.42 -1.03 -9.56
CA GLU A 16 2.85 -1.01 -10.96
C GLU A 16 3.82 0.14 -11.26
N LEU A 17 3.62 1.29 -10.61
CA LEU A 17 4.51 2.45 -10.72
C LEU A 17 5.80 2.32 -9.90
N GLY A 18 6.05 1.20 -9.24
CA GLY A 18 7.26 0.98 -8.43
C GLY A 18 7.19 1.54 -7.01
N GLY A 19 5.99 1.90 -6.55
CA GLY A 19 5.77 2.52 -5.26
C GLY A 19 6.25 1.67 -4.09
N LYS A 20 7.03 2.27 -3.19
CA LYS A 20 7.44 1.67 -1.92
C LYS A 20 6.25 1.63 -0.97
N MET A 21 5.61 0.48 -0.88
CA MET A 21 4.43 0.27 -0.05
C MET A 21 4.80 0.04 1.42
N VAL A 22 4.08 0.66 2.35
CA VAL A 22 4.26 0.54 3.79
C VAL A 22 2.93 0.40 4.51
N ASP A 23 2.95 -0.20 5.70
CA ASP A 23 1.83 -0.12 6.65
C ASP A 23 1.75 1.32 7.20
N PHE A 24 0.73 2.03 6.75
CA PHE A 24 0.40 3.36 7.23
C PHE A 24 -0.95 3.33 7.93
N GLY A 25 -0.94 3.18 9.25
CA GLY A 25 -2.15 3.18 10.07
C GLY A 25 -3.13 2.05 9.69
N GLY A 26 -2.62 0.87 9.33
CA GLY A 26 -3.43 -0.28 8.90
C GLY A 26 -3.82 -0.25 7.42
N TRP A 27 -3.22 0.63 6.62
CA TRP A 27 -3.38 0.69 5.17
C TRP A 27 -2.08 0.37 4.45
N ASP A 28 -2.19 -0.24 3.28
CA ASP A 28 -1.08 -0.53 2.37
C ASP A 28 -0.92 0.64 1.38
N MET A 29 0.00 1.57 1.69
CA MET A 29 0.13 2.88 1.03
C MET A 29 1.56 3.13 0.51
N PRO A 30 1.74 3.82 -0.64
CA PRO A 30 3.06 4.19 -1.12
C PRO A 30 3.64 5.37 -0.33
N VAL A 31 4.88 5.25 0.17
CA VAL A 31 5.62 6.38 0.77
C VAL A 31 6.52 7.10 -0.25
N GLN A 32 6.85 6.40 -1.33
CA GLN A 32 7.70 6.90 -2.42
C GLN A 32 7.32 6.15 -3.70
N TYR A 33 7.51 6.78 -4.86
CA TYR A 33 7.44 6.16 -6.19
C TYR A 33 8.84 5.95 -6.75
#